data_AF-A0A6N8BHV7-F1
#
_entry.id   AF-A0A6N8BHV7-F1
#
_cell.length_a   1.000
_cell.length_b   1.000
_cell.length_c   1.000
_cell.angle_alpha   90.00
_cell.angle_beta   90.00
_cell.angle_gamma   90.00
#
_symmetry.space_group_name_H-M   'P 1'
#
loop_
_entity.id
_entity.type
_entity.pdbx_description
1 polymer ?
#
loop_
_entity_poly.entity_id
_entity_poly.type
_entity_poly.pdbx_seq_one_letter_code
_entity_poly.pdbx_strand_id
1 'polypeptide(L)'
;MILLSKIAQLKNPGYDIAQISLEEIAEYRSVKVRNGSRQKLINDLKENVLLLADLRLTMTWQDYKNRGKMTFGRERPDRLLDIVDVSYKRGKHEWKSFGFRCGQALAAFLNPDGLRWIGYYSTALLRLDPYHEAFTKKIGTYWILLGITAGKKGMYPRASPQTILDFCGKTANYRNPGQSVDAFIKAHVRLQQIGVLEDIPALEPPNRIKGYFNSWLDTPLSVKLSSDFRKK
;
A
#
# COMPACT_ATOMS: atom_id res chain seq x y z
N MET A 1 0.32 -0.06 -4.18
CA MET A 1 -0.34 -1.39 -4.23
C MET A 1 -0.35 -2.01 -5.60
N ILE A 2 -0.99 -1.42 -6.63
CA ILE A 2 -1.05 -2.01 -7.99
C ILE A 2 0.33 -2.42 -8.53
N LEU A 3 1.32 -1.52 -8.41
CA LEU A 3 2.68 -1.80 -8.88
C LEU A 3 3.36 -2.91 -8.05
N LEU A 4 3.24 -2.84 -6.72
CA LEU A 4 3.78 -3.85 -5.82
C LEU A 4 3.16 -5.24 -6.02
N SER A 5 1.87 -5.33 -6.37
CA SER A 5 1.20 -6.61 -6.62
C SER A 5 1.70 -7.29 -7.90
N LYS A 6 2.11 -6.52 -8.92
CA LYS A 6 2.77 -7.07 -10.10
C LYS A 6 4.19 -7.53 -9.80
N ILE A 7 4.94 -6.77 -9.02
CA ILE A 7 6.29 -7.16 -8.56
C ILE A 7 6.22 -8.45 -7.72
N ALA A 8 5.17 -8.63 -6.93
CA ALA A 8 4.95 -9.83 -6.13
C ALA A 8 4.74 -11.13 -6.93
N GLN A 9 4.39 -11.02 -8.21
CA GLN A 9 4.22 -12.16 -9.11
C GLN A 9 5.54 -12.59 -9.77
N LEU A 10 6.62 -11.81 -9.61
CA LEU A 10 7.91 -12.11 -10.19
C LEU A 10 8.62 -13.26 -9.47
N LYS A 11 9.46 -13.99 -10.22
CA LYS A 11 10.25 -15.09 -9.67
C LYS A 11 11.36 -14.55 -8.75
N ASN A 12 12.03 -13.48 -9.18
CA ASN A 12 13.05 -12.78 -8.42
C ASN A 12 12.81 -11.26 -8.40
N PRO A 13 11.97 -10.75 -7.49
CA PRO A 13 11.53 -9.36 -7.50
C PRO A 13 12.61 -8.30 -7.28
N GLY A 14 13.80 -8.69 -6.79
CA GLY A 14 14.93 -7.78 -6.62
C GLY A 14 15.63 -7.44 -7.94
N TYR A 15 15.45 -8.26 -8.98
CA TYR A 15 16.17 -8.15 -10.25
C TYR A 15 15.23 -8.17 -11.47
N ASP A 16 14.12 -8.90 -11.38
CA ASP A 16 13.17 -9.06 -12.47
C ASP A 16 12.34 -7.78 -12.69
N ILE A 17 11.84 -7.62 -13.91
CA ILE A 17 11.06 -6.46 -14.33
C ILE A 17 9.57 -6.83 -14.35
N ALA A 18 8.76 -6.10 -13.59
CA ALA A 18 7.31 -6.18 -13.67
C ALA A 18 6.81 -5.36 -14.88
N GLN A 19 5.81 -5.90 -15.57
CA GLN A 19 5.13 -5.20 -16.66
C GLN A 19 3.66 -4.98 -16.31
N ILE A 20 3.16 -3.78 -16.62
CA ILE A 20 1.74 -3.44 -16.53
C ILE A 20 1.36 -2.43 -17.62
N SER A 21 0.21 -2.63 -18.24
CA SER A 21 -0.39 -1.68 -19.17
C SER A 21 -1.16 -0.57 -18.45
N LEU A 22 -1.35 0.56 -19.12
CA LEU A 22 -2.18 1.64 -18.57
C LEU A 22 -3.65 1.23 -18.46
N GLU A 23 -4.10 0.37 -19.36
CA GLU A 23 -5.43 -0.23 -19.35
C GLU A 23 -5.64 -1.09 -18.10
N GLU A 24 -4.68 -1.95 -17.75
CA GLU A 24 -4.72 -2.71 -16.50
C GLU A 24 -4.73 -1.80 -15.27
N ILE A 25 -3.92 -0.72 -15.26
CA ILE A 25 -3.95 0.26 -14.16
C ILE A 25 -5.32 0.93 -14.06
N ALA A 26 -5.93 1.30 -15.19
CA ALA A 26 -7.25 1.92 -15.23
C ALA A 26 -8.32 0.94 -14.70
N GLU A 27 -8.23 -0.34 -15.07
CA GLU A 27 -9.11 -1.40 -14.58
C GLU A 27 -8.99 -1.59 -13.06
N TYR A 28 -7.77 -1.66 -12.52
CA TYR A 28 -7.55 -1.72 -11.06
C TYR A 28 -8.01 -0.47 -10.30
N ARG A 29 -8.19 0.65 -11.02
CA ARG A 29 -8.77 1.89 -10.49
C ARG A 29 -10.26 2.01 -10.82
N SER A 30 -10.90 0.96 -11.33
CA SER A 30 -12.31 0.95 -11.75
C SER A 30 -12.68 2.08 -12.71
N VAL A 31 -11.72 2.57 -13.49
CA VAL A 31 -11.93 3.65 -14.46
C VAL A 31 -12.24 3.02 -15.83
N LYS A 32 -13.50 3.16 -16.28
CA LYS A 32 -13.89 2.76 -17.64
C LYS A 32 -13.30 3.75 -18.64
N VAL A 33 -12.34 3.29 -19.42
CA VAL A 33 -11.70 4.06 -20.49
C VAL A 33 -12.71 4.25 -21.63
N ARG A 34 -13.36 5.43 -21.72
CA ARG A 34 -14.22 5.77 -22.86
C ARG A 34 -13.37 6.33 -24.02
N ASN A 35 -13.75 6.01 -25.26
CA ASN A 35 -12.97 6.31 -26.47
C ASN A 35 -12.58 7.80 -26.64
N GLY A 36 -13.36 8.74 -26.10
CA GLY A 36 -13.09 10.19 -26.22
C GLY A 36 -12.11 10.79 -25.20
N SER A 37 -11.85 10.14 -24.07
CA SER A 37 -10.96 10.65 -23.00
C SER A 37 -9.79 9.72 -22.67
N ARG A 38 -9.66 8.61 -23.41
CA ARG A 38 -8.62 7.60 -23.23
C ARG A 38 -7.22 8.20 -23.19
N GLN A 39 -6.90 9.08 -24.12
CA GLN A 39 -5.55 9.64 -24.22
C GLN A 39 -5.21 10.57 -23.04
N LYS A 40 -6.18 11.35 -22.54
CA LYS A 40 -6.00 12.18 -21.34
C LYS A 40 -5.79 11.32 -20.11
N LEU A 41 -6.65 10.33 -19.88
CA LEU A 41 -6.51 9.40 -18.75
C LEU A 41 -5.17 8.65 -18.78
N ILE A 42 -4.75 8.18 -19.95
CA ILE A 42 -3.46 7.52 -20.15
C ILE A 42 -2.32 8.47 -19.78
N ASN A 43 -2.39 9.74 -20.19
CA ASN A 43 -1.37 10.73 -19.84
C ASN A 43 -1.35 11.00 -18.34
N ASP A 44 -2.51 11.19 -17.70
CA ASP A 44 -2.62 11.40 -16.25
C ASP A 44 -2.05 10.19 -15.47
N LEU A 45 -2.32 8.96 -15.93
CA LEU A 45 -1.77 7.75 -15.32
C LEU A 45 -0.27 7.65 -15.52
N LYS A 46 0.24 7.98 -16.71
CA LYS A 46 1.68 8.04 -16.99
C LYS A 46 2.39 9.03 -16.08
N GLU A 47 1.84 10.24 -15.93
CA GLU A 47 2.40 11.26 -15.05
C GLU A 47 2.45 10.79 -13.60
N ASN A 48 1.38 10.15 -13.10
CA ASN A 48 1.38 9.59 -11.75
C ASN A 48 2.42 8.47 -11.56
N VAL A 49 2.63 7.62 -12.57
CA VAL A 49 3.64 6.55 -12.51
C VAL A 49 5.05 7.13 -12.56
N LEU A 50 5.30 8.12 -13.41
CA LEU A 50 6.58 8.84 -13.48
C LEU A 50 6.86 9.56 -12.15
N LEU A 51 5.87 10.23 -11.58
CA LEU A 51 6.00 10.89 -10.27
C LEU A 51 6.37 9.89 -9.17
N LEU A 52 5.74 8.71 -9.14
CA LEU A 52 6.12 7.64 -8.20
C LEU A 52 7.54 7.13 -8.44
N ALA A 53 7.99 7.07 -9.69
CA ALA A 53 9.35 6.67 -10.05
C ALA A 53 10.39 7.76 -9.77
N ASP A 54 9.98 9.02 -9.68
CA ASP A 54 10.83 10.14 -9.27
C ASP A 54 10.89 10.31 -7.76
N LEU A 55 10.02 9.64 -7.00
CA LEU A 55 10.17 9.58 -5.55
C LEU A 55 11.52 8.98 -5.19
N ARG A 56 12.28 9.77 -4.42
CA ARG A 56 13.55 9.38 -3.83
C ARG A 56 13.40 9.32 -2.32
N LEU A 57 14.08 8.36 -1.71
CA LEU A 57 13.97 8.04 -0.31
C LEU A 57 15.37 8.09 0.31
N THR A 58 15.47 8.74 1.45
CA THR A 58 16.57 8.55 2.39
C THR A 58 15.95 8.02 3.66
N MET A 59 16.40 6.85 4.10
CA MET A 59 15.76 6.11 5.17
C MET A 59 16.81 5.47 6.06
N THR A 60 16.66 5.64 7.37
CA THR A 60 17.36 4.81 8.36
C THR A 60 16.33 3.96 9.06
N TRP A 61 16.58 2.66 9.14
CA TRP A 61 15.66 1.67 9.66
C TRP A 61 16.36 0.74 10.64
N GLN A 62 15.63 0.31 11.66
CA GLN A 62 16.09 -0.70 12.61
C GLN A 62 15.86 -2.11 12.03
N ASP A 63 16.91 -2.78 11.60
CA ASP A 63 16.85 -4.18 11.19
C ASP A 63 16.66 -5.08 12.40
N TYR A 64 15.41 -5.48 12.63
CA TYR A 64 15.04 -6.37 13.72
C TYR A 64 15.51 -7.82 13.50
N LYS A 65 15.79 -8.21 12.25
CA LYS A 65 16.25 -9.56 11.92
C LYS A 65 17.74 -9.73 12.22
N ASN A 66 18.55 -8.73 11.88
CA ASN A 66 20.00 -8.76 12.10
C ASN A 66 20.47 -7.91 13.30
N ARG A 67 19.53 -7.35 14.09
CA ARG A 67 19.79 -6.47 15.25
C ARG A 67 20.75 -5.31 14.93
N GLY A 68 20.47 -4.58 13.84
CA GLY A 68 21.28 -3.45 13.38
C GLY A 68 20.46 -2.26 12.90
N LYS A 69 21.12 -1.24 12.35
CA LYS A 69 20.48 -0.16 11.59
C LYS A 69 20.93 -0.25 10.14
N MET A 70 19.97 -0.25 9.22
CA MET A 70 20.23 -0.11 7.78
C MET A 70 19.90 1.31 7.37
N THR A 71 20.81 1.94 6.64
CA THR A 71 20.57 3.25 6.05
C THR A 71 20.62 3.15 4.54
N PHE A 72 19.53 3.54 3.87
CA PHE A 72 19.42 3.65 2.43
C PHE A 72 19.40 5.12 2.03
N GLY A 73 20.00 5.44 0.88
CA GLY A 73 19.92 6.78 0.29
C GLY A 73 20.89 7.82 0.88
N ARG A 74 21.90 7.41 1.66
CA ARG A 74 22.77 8.32 2.42
C ARG A 74 23.60 9.27 1.53
N GLU A 75 24.25 8.73 0.50
CA GLU A 75 25.04 9.52 -0.46
C GLU A 75 24.24 9.89 -1.70
N ARG A 76 23.38 8.97 -2.17
CA ARG A 76 22.46 9.18 -3.28
C ARG A 76 21.08 8.66 -2.89
N PRO A 77 20.05 9.52 -2.79
CA PRO A 77 18.69 9.10 -2.45
C PRO A 77 18.22 7.93 -3.32
N ASP A 78 17.75 6.86 -2.68
CA ASP A 78 17.32 5.64 -3.36
C ASP A 78 15.97 5.86 -4.04
N ARG A 79 15.73 5.20 -5.17
CA ARG A 79 14.47 5.34 -5.90
C ARG A 79 13.41 4.44 -5.26
N LEU A 80 12.16 4.89 -5.16
CA LEU A 80 11.08 3.98 -4.74
C LEU A 80 10.88 2.88 -5.80
N LEU A 81 10.75 3.29 -7.07
CA LEU A 81 10.63 2.38 -8.20
C LEU A 81 11.58 2.82 -9.30
N ASP A 82 12.21 1.86 -9.95
CA ASP A 82 12.97 2.07 -11.17
C ASP A 82 12.07 1.77 -12.36
N ILE A 83 11.77 2.78 -13.18
CA ILE A 83 11.19 2.55 -14.50
C ILE A 83 12.30 2.13 -15.44
N VAL A 84 12.17 0.92 -15.98
CA VAL A 84 13.17 0.28 -16.85
C VAL A 84 12.83 0.50 -18.32
N ASP A 85 11.54 0.43 -18.68
CA ASP A 85 11.07 0.66 -20.06
C ASP A 85 9.69 1.34 -20.07
N VAL A 86 9.42 2.18 -21.07
CA VAL A 86 8.12 2.84 -21.31
C VAL A 86 7.66 2.62 -22.75
N SER A 87 7.70 1.37 -23.22
CA SER A 87 7.11 0.90 -24.48
C SER A 87 7.62 -0.50 -24.75
N TYR A 88 6.81 -1.41 -25.33
CA TYR A 88 7.34 -2.41 -26.27
C TYR A 88 6.27 -3.11 -27.14
N LYS A 89 6.71 -3.50 -28.35
CA LYS A 89 5.95 -4.08 -29.45
C LYS A 89 5.60 -5.56 -29.25
N ARG A 90 4.43 -5.96 -29.76
CA ARG A 90 4.09 -7.37 -30.04
C ARG A 90 3.63 -7.49 -31.49
N GLY A 91 4.43 -8.15 -32.34
CA GLY A 91 4.21 -8.17 -33.78
C GLY A 91 4.39 -6.78 -34.42
N LYS A 92 3.43 -6.33 -35.24
CA LYS A 92 3.46 -4.99 -35.86
C LYS A 92 2.87 -3.87 -34.97
N HIS A 93 2.30 -4.18 -33.81
CA HIS A 93 1.56 -3.20 -33.00
C HIS A 93 2.37 -2.74 -31.79
N GLU A 94 2.44 -1.43 -31.60
CA GLU A 94 3.09 -0.76 -30.49
C GLU A 94 2.04 -0.39 -29.43
N TRP A 95 2.25 -0.88 -28.20
CA TRP A 95 1.36 -0.61 -27.06
C TRP A 95 2.12 0.13 -25.96
N LYS A 96 1.40 0.93 -25.17
CA LYS A 96 1.95 1.67 -24.02
C LYS A 96 1.96 0.77 -22.78
N SER A 97 3.09 0.11 -22.50
CA SER A 97 3.33 -0.64 -21.27
C SER A 97 4.49 -0.03 -20.48
N PHE A 98 4.45 -0.18 -19.15
CA PHE A 98 5.52 0.23 -18.24
C PHE A 98 6.24 -1.00 -17.71
N GLY A 99 7.54 -1.07 -17.95
CA GLY A 99 8.47 -1.96 -17.28
C GLY A 99 9.03 -1.27 -16.04
N PHE A 100 8.91 -1.89 -14.87
CA PHE A 100 9.40 -1.31 -13.62
C PHE A 100 9.90 -2.39 -12.65
N ARG A 101 10.80 -2.00 -11.74
CA ARG A 101 11.34 -2.85 -10.68
C ARG A 101 11.40 -2.08 -9.35
N CYS A 102 11.54 -2.80 -8.24
CA CYS A 102 11.79 -2.18 -6.94
C CYS A 102 13.14 -1.45 -6.94
N GLY A 103 13.20 -0.26 -6.33
CA GLY A 103 14.50 0.31 -5.93
C GLY A 103 15.09 -0.42 -4.73
N GLN A 104 16.32 -0.09 -4.36
CA GLN A 104 17.15 -0.91 -3.47
C GLN A 104 16.58 -1.05 -2.06
N ALA A 105 16.05 0.03 -1.51
CA ALA A 105 15.43 0.05 -0.20
C ALA A 105 14.18 -0.83 -0.19
N LEU A 106 13.27 -0.65 -1.15
CA LEU A 106 12.07 -1.49 -1.23
C LEU A 106 12.43 -2.96 -1.46
N ALA A 107 13.42 -3.26 -2.31
CA ALA A 107 13.89 -4.62 -2.55
C ALA A 107 14.49 -5.27 -1.29
N ALA A 108 15.22 -4.51 -0.47
CA ALA A 108 15.78 -5.00 0.79
C ALA A 108 14.71 -5.28 1.86
N PHE A 109 13.66 -4.45 1.93
CA PHE A 109 12.55 -4.64 2.87
C PHE A 109 11.57 -5.72 2.46
N LEU A 110 11.41 -5.90 1.15
CA LEU A 110 10.41 -6.78 0.57
C LEU A 110 11.12 -8.01 -0.01
N ASN A 111 11.53 -8.93 0.87
CA ASN A 111 11.99 -10.24 0.45
C ASN A 111 10.90 -10.94 -0.40
N PRO A 112 11.25 -11.91 -1.27
CA PRO A 112 10.28 -12.55 -2.16
C PRO A 112 9.02 -13.05 -1.44
N ASP A 113 9.18 -13.57 -0.22
CA ASP A 113 8.04 -13.96 0.61
C ASP A 113 7.20 -12.76 1.06
N GLY A 114 7.80 -11.65 1.49
CA GLY A 114 7.09 -10.42 1.85
C GLY A 114 6.28 -9.88 0.68
N LEU A 115 6.85 -9.88 -0.52
CA LEU A 115 6.12 -9.48 -1.72
C LEU A 115 4.96 -10.42 -2.04
N ARG A 116 5.15 -11.75 -1.95
CA ARG A 116 4.04 -12.71 -2.09
C ARG A 116 2.88 -12.39 -1.14
N TRP A 117 3.18 -11.97 0.08
CA TRP A 117 2.16 -11.51 1.04
C TRP A 117 1.51 -10.18 0.63
N ILE A 118 2.24 -9.22 0.06
CA ILE A 118 1.62 -8.03 -0.58
C ILE A 118 0.68 -8.47 -1.71
N GLY A 119 1.13 -9.37 -2.58
CA GLY A 119 0.33 -9.94 -3.66
C GLY A 119 -0.95 -10.59 -3.13
N TYR A 120 -0.85 -11.37 -2.06
CA TYR A 120 -1.99 -12.04 -1.41
C TYR A 120 -3.08 -11.05 -1.00
N TYR A 121 -2.74 -10.04 -0.19
CA TYR A 121 -3.74 -9.07 0.26
C TYR A 121 -4.15 -8.07 -0.82
N SER A 122 -3.31 -7.87 -1.84
CA SER A 122 -3.59 -6.90 -2.90
C SER A 122 -4.89 -7.22 -3.63
N THR A 123 -5.24 -8.49 -3.84
CA THR A 123 -6.48 -8.85 -4.54
C THR A 123 -7.72 -8.32 -3.80
N ALA A 124 -7.80 -8.54 -2.48
CA ALA A 124 -8.91 -8.08 -1.67
C ALA A 124 -8.98 -6.55 -1.65
N LEU A 125 -7.84 -5.87 -1.47
CA LEU A 125 -7.79 -4.42 -1.45
C LEU A 125 -8.10 -3.81 -2.81
N LEU A 126 -7.57 -4.35 -3.91
CA LEU A 126 -7.74 -3.81 -5.25
C LEU A 126 -9.21 -3.87 -5.71
N ARG A 127 -9.99 -4.83 -5.21
CA ARG A 127 -11.45 -4.92 -5.43
C ARG A 127 -12.28 -3.88 -4.70
N LEU A 128 -11.71 -3.19 -3.69
CA LEU A 128 -12.41 -2.11 -2.99
C LEU A 128 -12.65 -0.93 -3.93
N ASP A 129 -13.83 -0.32 -3.81
CA ASP A 129 -14.21 0.82 -4.64
C ASP A 129 -13.23 2.00 -4.40
N PRO A 130 -12.58 2.53 -5.44
CA PRO A 130 -11.55 3.55 -5.28
C PRO A 130 -12.11 4.93 -4.90
N TYR A 131 -13.42 5.16 -5.00
CA TYR A 131 -14.07 6.42 -4.64
C TYR A 131 -14.72 6.34 -3.25
N HIS A 132 -15.42 5.25 -2.97
CA HIS A 132 -16.17 5.07 -1.72
C HIS A 132 -15.36 4.40 -0.61
N GLU A 133 -14.35 3.59 -0.97
CA GLU A 133 -13.55 2.78 -0.04
C GLU A 133 -12.05 3.13 -0.11
N ALA A 134 -11.72 4.29 -0.66
CA ALA A 134 -10.34 4.78 -0.80
C ALA A 134 -9.57 4.77 0.54
N PHE A 135 -10.24 5.18 1.62
CA PHE A 135 -9.65 5.22 2.96
C PHE A 135 -9.35 3.82 3.49
N THR A 136 -10.30 2.89 3.34
CA THR A 136 -10.13 1.46 3.67
C THR A 136 -8.95 0.86 2.91
N LYS A 137 -8.83 1.15 1.60
CA LYS A 137 -7.72 0.69 0.76
C LYS A 137 -6.36 1.18 1.27
N LYS A 138 -6.27 2.43 1.75
CA LYS A 138 -5.05 3.00 2.35
C LYS A 138 -4.70 2.38 3.70
N ILE A 139 -5.67 2.24 4.62
CA ILE A 139 -5.45 1.59 5.91
C ILE A 139 -5.00 0.14 5.73
N GLY A 140 -5.65 -0.61 4.84
CA GLY A 140 -5.26 -1.98 4.54
C GLY A 140 -3.83 -2.05 4.00
N THR A 141 -3.48 -1.15 3.06
CA THR A 141 -2.12 -1.03 2.53
C THR A 141 -1.10 -0.82 3.64
N TYR A 142 -1.39 0.08 4.58
CA TYR A 142 -0.51 0.36 5.71
C TYR A 142 -0.27 -0.89 6.58
N TRP A 143 -1.34 -1.56 7.00
CA TRP A 143 -1.22 -2.74 7.86
C TRP A 143 -0.44 -3.88 7.21
N ILE A 144 -0.64 -4.11 5.91
CA ILE A 144 0.10 -5.12 5.15
C ILE A 144 1.59 -4.77 5.11
N LEU A 145 1.93 -3.53 4.76
CA LEU A 145 3.32 -3.08 4.70
C LEU A 145 3.98 -3.19 6.07
N LEU A 146 3.32 -2.72 7.12
CA LEU A 146 3.82 -2.79 8.50
C LEU A 146 4.00 -4.24 8.97
N GLY A 147 3.05 -5.13 8.70
CA GLY A 147 3.16 -6.54 9.07
C GLY A 147 4.32 -7.24 8.37
N ILE A 148 4.55 -6.91 7.09
CA ILE A 148 5.65 -7.49 6.32
C ILE A 148 7.00 -6.94 6.80
N THR A 149 7.13 -5.62 6.96
CA THR A 149 8.39 -4.98 7.38
C THR A 149 8.76 -5.34 8.81
N ALA A 150 7.78 -5.55 9.69
CA ALA A 150 8.00 -6.00 11.06
C ALA A 150 8.20 -7.52 11.19
N GLY A 151 8.11 -8.30 10.10
CA GLY A 151 8.14 -9.77 10.14
C GLY A 151 6.94 -10.40 10.86
N LYS A 152 5.86 -9.64 11.08
CA LYS A 152 4.63 -10.01 11.80
C LYS A 152 3.52 -10.48 10.85
N LYS A 153 3.88 -11.34 9.90
CA LYS A 153 2.95 -11.93 8.92
C LYS A 153 1.95 -12.84 9.64
N GLY A 154 0.65 -12.64 9.44
CA GLY A 154 -0.38 -13.41 10.17
C GLY A 154 -0.38 -13.19 11.69
N MET A 155 0.34 -12.16 12.17
CA MET A 155 0.48 -11.84 13.59
C MET A 155 -0.11 -10.46 13.89
N TYR A 156 0.30 -9.86 15.01
CA TYR A 156 -0.22 -8.61 15.55
C TYR A 156 0.75 -7.43 15.35
N PRO A 157 0.82 -6.81 14.14
CA PRO A 157 1.47 -5.51 13.99
C PRO A 157 0.80 -4.47 14.89
N ARG A 158 1.58 -3.46 15.31
CA ARG A 158 1.14 -2.40 16.22
C ARG A 158 1.38 -1.04 15.60
N ALA A 159 0.36 -0.19 15.63
CA ALA A 159 0.47 1.21 15.22
C ALA A 159 -0.60 2.06 15.92
N SER A 160 -0.29 3.33 16.16
CA SER A 160 -1.28 4.27 16.67
C SER A 160 -2.17 4.79 15.52
N PRO A 161 -3.43 5.17 15.80
CA PRO A 161 -4.29 5.79 14.81
C PRO A 161 -3.65 7.02 14.14
N GLN A 162 -2.89 7.82 14.89
CA GLN A 162 -2.17 8.97 14.34
C GLN A 162 -1.24 8.58 13.19
N THR A 163 -0.35 7.60 13.40
CA THR A 163 0.59 7.17 12.36
C THR A 163 -0.13 6.59 11.14
N ILE A 164 -1.24 5.88 11.35
CA ILE A 164 -2.06 5.33 10.26
C ILE A 164 -2.71 6.47 9.45
N LEU A 165 -3.26 7.48 10.11
CA LEU A 165 -3.87 8.64 9.47
C LEU A 165 -2.84 9.45 8.68
N ASP A 166 -1.65 9.65 9.23
CA ASP A 166 -0.53 10.33 8.58
C ASP A 166 -0.11 9.59 7.30
N PHE A 167 0.05 8.26 7.36
CA PHE A 167 0.31 7.45 6.17
C PHE A 167 -0.80 7.58 5.13
N CYS A 168 -2.05 7.66 5.57
CA CYS A 168 -3.19 7.82 4.67
C CYS A 168 -3.29 9.22 4.06
N GLY A 169 -2.49 10.19 4.51
CA GLY A 169 -2.63 11.61 4.18
C GLY A 169 -3.96 12.19 4.64
N LYS A 170 -4.45 11.74 5.80
CA LYS A 170 -5.71 12.19 6.41
C LYS A 170 -5.40 12.95 7.69
N THR A 171 -5.91 14.17 7.81
CA THR A 171 -5.84 14.93 9.06
C THR A 171 -6.97 14.51 9.99
N ALA A 172 -6.65 14.25 11.25
CA ALA A 172 -7.65 14.02 12.29
C ALA A 172 -8.59 15.24 12.42
N ASN A 173 -9.90 15.00 12.53
CA ASN A 173 -10.89 16.06 12.68
C ASN A 173 -11.04 16.43 14.16
N TYR A 174 -10.19 17.33 14.65
CA TYR A 174 -10.24 17.80 16.04
C TYR A 174 -11.49 18.59 16.40
N ARG A 175 -12.22 19.12 15.40
CA ARG A 175 -13.49 19.83 15.61
C ARG A 175 -14.65 18.87 15.80
N ASN A 176 -14.64 17.75 15.07
CA ASN A 176 -15.59 16.66 15.21
C ASN A 176 -14.87 15.31 15.25
N PRO A 177 -14.31 14.92 16.41
CA PRO A 177 -13.58 13.66 16.59
C PRO A 177 -14.38 12.43 16.16
N GLY A 178 -15.70 12.46 16.36
CA GLY A 178 -16.61 11.35 16.01
C GLY A 178 -16.49 10.95 14.55
N GLN A 179 -16.39 11.91 13.63
CA GLN A 179 -16.24 11.60 12.20
C GLN A 179 -14.94 10.84 11.88
N SER A 180 -13.84 11.19 12.53
CA SER A 180 -12.56 10.49 12.33
C SER A 180 -12.61 9.08 12.92
N VAL A 181 -13.16 8.93 14.12
CA VAL A 181 -13.35 7.64 14.78
C VAL A 181 -14.27 6.74 13.96
N ASP A 182 -15.43 7.21 13.54
CA ASP A 182 -16.41 6.43 12.76
C ASP A 182 -15.83 5.96 11.43
N ALA A 183 -15.13 6.84 10.70
CA ALA A 183 -14.48 6.47 9.46
C ALA A 183 -13.37 5.43 9.67
N PHE A 184 -12.61 5.56 10.77
CA PHE A 184 -11.54 4.64 11.12
C PHE A 184 -12.08 3.25 11.50
N ILE A 185 -13.13 3.20 12.33
CA ILE A 185 -13.82 1.97 12.71
C ILE A 185 -14.43 1.30 11.47
N LYS A 186 -15.18 2.06 10.66
CA LYS A 186 -15.80 1.55 9.43
C LYS A 186 -14.77 0.92 8.49
N ALA A 187 -13.60 1.55 8.34
CA ALA A 187 -12.52 1.00 7.52
C ALA A 187 -11.98 -0.32 8.08
N HIS A 188 -11.72 -0.42 9.38
CA HIS A 188 -11.19 -1.65 10.00
C HIS A 188 -12.20 -2.80 9.96
N VAL A 189 -13.48 -2.53 10.26
CA VAL A 189 -14.56 -3.51 10.11
C VAL A 189 -14.64 -4.00 8.66
N ARG A 190 -14.52 -3.09 7.69
CA ARG A 190 -14.52 -3.48 6.28
C ARG A 190 -13.31 -4.33 5.90
N LEU A 191 -12.12 -4.04 6.45
CA LEU A 191 -10.92 -4.86 6.25
C LEU A 191 -11.07 -6.27 6.84
N GLN A 192 -11.77 -6.40 7.96
CA GLN A 192 -12.10 -7.70 8.53
C GLN A 192 -13.07 -8.47 7.63
N GLN A 193 -14.13 -7.82 7.14
CA GLN A 193 -15.12 -8.43 6.24
C GLN A 193 -14.52 -8.96 4.93
N ILE A 194 -13.52 -8.28 4.38
CA ILE A 194 -12.83 -8.72 3.15
C ILE A 194 -11.67 -9.68 3.42
N GLY A 195 -11.45 -10.09 4.68
CA GLY A 195 -10.45 -11.08 5.08
C GLY A 195 -9.01 -10.57 5.08
N VAL A 196 -8.78 -9.25 5.12
CA VAL A 196 -7.43 -8.69 5.31
C VAL A 196 -7.01 -8.75 6.79
N LEU A 197 -7.96 -8.50 7.68
CA LEU A 197 -7.79 -8.63 9.13
C LEU A 197 -8.61 -9.83 9.63
N GLU A 198 -8.02 -10.64 10.51
CA GLU A 198 -8.76 -11.69 11.22
C GLU A 198 -9.45 -11.13 12.46
N ASP A 199 -8.73 -10.29 13.20
CA ASP A 199 -9.17 -9.76 14.48
C ASP A 199 -8.82 -8.27 14.60
N ILE A 200 -9.75 -7.52 15.20
CA ILE A 200 -9.62 -6.08 15.44
C ILE A 200 -9.88 -5.80 16.92
N PRO A 201 -9.05 -4.98 17.59
CA PRO A 201 -9.23 -4.65 18.99
C PRO A 201 -10.45 -3.74 19.17
N ALA A 202 -10.77 -3.37 20.42
CA ALA A 202 -11.66 -2.25 20.65
C ALA A 202 -11.08 -0.97 20.01
N LEU A 203 -11.78 -0.46 19.00
CA LEU A 203 -11.35 0.71 18.24
C LEU A 203 -11.99 2.01 18.72
N GLU A 204 -13.06 1.91 19.52
CA GLU A 204 -13.77 3.06 20.06
C GLU A 204 -13.01 3.64 21.27
N PRO A 205 -12.72 4.95 21.31
CA PRO A 205 -12.20 5.58 22.52
C PRO A 205 -13.23 5.55 23.66
N PRO A 206 -12.81 5.60 24.94
CA PRO A 206 -13.73 5.68 26.07
C PRO A 206 -14.69 6.87 25.99
N ASN A 207 -14.27 7.95 25.34
CA ASN A 207 -15.07 9.12 25.03
C ASN A 207 -14.53 9.82 23.77
N ARG A 208 -15.38 10.53 23.04
CA ARG A 208 -15.04 11.28 21.82
C ARG A 208 -14.73 12.77 22.09
N ILE A 209 -14.66 13.20 23.35
CA ILE A 209 -14.18 14.54 23.73
C ILE A 209 -12.68 14.67 23.42
N LYS A 210 -12.22 15.89 23.08
CA LYS A 210 -10.85 16.19 22.62
C LYS A 210 -9.73 15.51 23.42
N GLY A 211 -9.79 15.50 24.75
CA GLY A 211 -8.75 14.89 25.59
C GLY A 211 -8.60 13.38 25.37
N TYR A 212 -9.72 12.65 25.36
CA TYR A 212 -9.74 11.21 25.09
C TYR A 212 -9.41 10.88 23.64
N PHE A 213 -9.81 11.75 22.70
CA PHE A 213 -9.47 11.60 21.29
C PHE A 213 -7.96 11.72 21.03
N ASN A 214 -7.28 12.67 21.67
CA ASN A 214 -5.82 12.79 21.56
C ASN A 214 -5.12 11.54 22.12
N SER A 215 -5.54 11.09 23.31
CA SER A 215 -5.01 9.85 23.90
C SER A 215 -5.25 8.64 22.98
N TRP A 216 -6.42 8.56 22.35
CA TRP A 216 -6.73 7.52 21.38
C TRP A 216 -5.85 7.58 20.12
N LEU A 217 -5.58 8.78 19.59
CA LEU A 217 -4.70 8.98 18.44
C LEU A 217 -3.29 8.43 18.70
N ASP A 218 -2.80 8.54 19.94
CA ASP A 218 -1.46 8.14 20.33
C ASP A 218 -1.37 6.69 20.83
N THR A 219 -2.48 6.10 21.28
CA THR A 219 -2.50 4.74 21.84
C THR A 219 -2.33 3.69 20.75
N PRO A 220 -1.26 2.87 20.76
CA PRO A 220 -1.04 1.87 19.73
C PRO A 220 -2.05 0.73 19.78
N LEU A 221 -2.71 0.49 18.65
CA LEU A 221 -3.62 -0.63 18.43
C LEU A 221 -2.85 -1.83 17.88
N SER A 222 -3.29 -3.03 18.22
CA SER A 222 -2.77 -4.30 17.68
C SER A 222 -3.88 -4.97 16.87
N VAL A 223 -3.67 -5.23 15.58
CA VAL A 223 -4.64 -5.95 14.73
C VAL A 223 -4.04 -7.28 14.30
N LYS A 224 -4.84 -8.35 14.17
CA LYS A 224 -4.34 -9.61 13.61
C LYS A 224 -4.47 -9.58 12.10
N LEU A 225 -3.34 -9.60 11.39
CA LEU A 225 -3.35 -9.83 9.94
C LEU A 225 -3.83 -11.25 9.65
N SER A 226 -4.62 -11.43 8.59
CA SER A 226 -5.10 -12.76 8.23
C SER A 226 -3.94 -13.73 7.94
N SER A 227 -3.85 -14.78 8.74
CA SER A 227 -2.95 -15.94 8.60
C SER A 227 -3.54 -17.01 7.68
N ASP A 228 -4.86 -17.00 7.47
CA ASP A 228 -5.56 -18.07 6.78
C ASP A 228 -5.46 -17.95 5.26
N PHE A 229 -4.78 -18.94 4.68
CA PHE A 229 -4.67 -19.16 3.24
C PHE A 229 -5.42 -20.44 2.89
N ARG A 230 -6.76 -20.40 2.78
CA ARG A 230 -7.57 -21.47 2.15
C ARG A 230 -8.91 -20.98 1.58
N LYS A 231 -9.00 -21.08 0.24
CA LYS A 231 -10.17 -21.40 -0.61
C LYS A 231 -11.48 -20.61 -0.39
N LYS A 232 -11.70 -19.60 -1.23
CA LYS A 232 -12.85 -19.60 -2.14
C LYS A 232 -12.40 -19.19 -3.53
#